data_AF-M3HXL9-F1
#
_entry.id   AF-M3HXL9-F1
#
_cell.length_a   1.000
_cell.length_b   1.000
_cell.length_c   1.000
_cell.angle_alpha   90.00
_cell.angle_beta   90.00
_cell.angle_gamma   90.00
#
_symmetry.space_group_name_H-M   'P 1'
#
loop_
_entity.id
_entity.type
_entity.pdbx_description
1 polymer ?
#
loop_
_entity_poly.entity_id
_entity_poly.type
_entity_poly.pdbx_seq_one_letter_code
_entity_poly.pdbx_strand_id
1 'polypeptide(L)' 'MKRKYVYEEKKFFYPFSLGEKVNFFLQSSFGELFREKFTAELESDLDRIEKKR' A
#
# COMPACT_ATOMS: atom_id res chain seq x y z
N MET A 1 5.36 12.53 1.01
CA MET A 1 5.48 12.62 2.48
C MET A 1 4.28 13.23 3.24
N LYS A 2 3.23 13.77 2.59
CA LYS A 2 2.12 14.49 3.26
C LYS A 2 1.42 13.77 4.44
N ARG A 3 1.50 12.43 4.53
CA ARG A 3 0.88 11.62 5.61
C ARG A 3 1.86 11.08 6.67
N LYS A 4 3.16 11.37 6.55
CA LYS A 4 4.21 10.96 7.50
C LYS A 4 4.25 9.44 7.85
N TYR A 5 3.93 8.57 6.89
CA TYR A 5 4.09 7.12 7.08
C TYR A 5 5.50 6.61 6.80
N VAL A 6 6.24 7.30 5.93
CA VAL A 6 7.62 6.99 5.58
C VAL A 6 8.47 8.27 5.55
N TYR A 7 9.74 8.15 5.89
CA TYR A 7 10.77 9.14 5.61
C TYR A 7 11.79 8.60 4.61
N GLU A 8 12.49 9.53 3.97
CA GLU A 8 13.57 9.24 3.04
C GLU A 8 14.87 9.64 3.72
N GLU A 9 15.83 8.71 3.77
CA GLU A 9 17.18 8.97 4.23
C GLU A 9 18.16 8.30 3.25
N LYS A 10 19.11 9.07 2.71
CA LYS A 10 20.13 8.57 1.76
C LYS A 10 19.56 7.77 0.57
N LYS A 11 18.41 8.18 0.02
CA LYS A 11 17.65 7.48 -1.04
C LYS A 11 17.03 6.14 -0.63
N PHE A 12 16.98 5.84 0.66
CA PHE A 12 16.23 4.71 1.22
C PHE A 12 14.95 5.22 1.89
N PHE A 13 13.87 4.46 1.76
CA PHE A 13 12.62 4.73 2.45
C PHE A 13 12.53 3.91 3.72
N TYR A 14 12.31 4.59 4.84
CA TYR A 14 12.13 3.97 6.15
C TYR A 14 10.75 4.30 6.69
N PRO A 15 10.07 3.34 7.35
CA PRO A 15 8.78 3.60 7.95
C PRO A 15 8.94 4.47 9.20
N PHE A 16 8.01 5.39 9.41
CA PHE A 16 7.81 5.98 10.73
C PHE A 16 7.02 4.99 11.60
N SER A 17 7.13 5.12 12.92
CA SER A 17 6.33 4.34 13.88
C SER A 17 4.82 4.46 13.65
N LEU A 18 4.36 5.61 13.14
CA LEU A 18 2.96 5.79 12.71
C LEU A 18 2.61 4.91 11.50
N GLY A 19 3.50 4.84 10.51
CA GLY A 19 3.34 3.98 9.34
C GLY A 19 3.26 2.51 9.71
N GLU A 20 4.13 2.06 10.61
CA GLU A 20 4.11 0.67 11.11
C GLU A 20 2.81 0.34 11.83
N LYS A 21 2.36 1.19 12.75
CA LYS A 21 1.11 0.96 13.50
C LYS A 21 -0.12 0.96 12.60
N VAL A 22 -0.19 1.89 11.65
CA VAL A 22 -1.31 1.95 10.69
C VAL A 22 -1.28 0.74 9.76
N ASN A 23 -0.11 0.37 9.23
CA ASN A 23 0.03 -0.82 8.40
C ASN A 23 -0.37 -2.09 9.16
N PHE A 24 0.09 -2.25 10.41
CA PHE A 24 -0.28 -3.37 11.27
C PHE A 24 -1.79 -3.42 11.53
N PHE A 25 -2.41 -2.28 11.85
CA PHE A 25 -3.86 -2.20 12.05
C PHE A 25 -4.64 -2.60 10.79
N LEU A 26 -4.24 -2.08 9.63
CA LEU A 26 -4.91 -2.39 8.36
C LEU A 26 -4.76 -3.86 7.98
N GLN A 27 -3.58 -4.44 8.14
CA GLN A 27 -3.36 -5.87 7.88
C GLN A 27 -4.11 -6.77 8.87
N SER A 28 -4.18 -6.38 10.14
CA SER A 28 -4.84 -7.17 11.18
C SER A 28 -6.36 -7.13 11.07
N SER A 29 -6.93 -5.97 10.71
CA SER A 29 -8.39 -5.78 10.64
C SER A 29 -8.96 -6.02 9.24
N PHE A 30 -8.16 -5.82 8.19
CA PHE A 30 -8.59 -5.86 6.79
C PHE A 30 -7.60 -6.66 5.93
N GLY A 31 -7.02 -7.73 6.49
CA GLY A 31 -5.97 -8.52 5.85
C GLY A 31 -6.33 -9.01 4.45
N GLU A 32 -7.61 -9.24 4.13
CA GLU A 32 -8.01 -9.62 2.77
C GLU A 32 -7.84 -8.49 1.73
N LEU A 33 -8.02 -7.23 2.13
CA LEU A 33 -7.92 -6.04 1.27
C LEU A 33 -6.50 -5.48 1.16
N PHE A 34 -5.65 -5.74 2.15
CA PHE A 34 -4.28 -5.22 2.23
C PHE A 34 -3.20 -6.29 2.02
N ARG A 35 -3.58 -7.47 1.52
CA ARG A 35 -2.61 -8.44 0.97
C ARG A 35 -2.06 -7.90 -0.34
N GLU A 36 -0.75 -8.02 -0.54
CA GLU A 36 -0.05 -7.63 -1.77
C GLU A 36 -0.70 -8.22 -3.04
N LYS A 37 -1.24 -9.44 -2.94
CA LYS A 37 -1.99 -10.10 -4.02
C LYS A 37 -3.28 -9.37 -4.41
N PHE A 38 -4.01 -8.81 -3.44
CA PHE A 38 -5.26 -8.10 -3.71
C PHE A 38 -5.01 -6.81 -4.49
N THR A 39 -3.95 -6.08 -4.13
CA THR A 39 -3.55 -4.87 -4.86
C THR A 39 -3.14 -5.20 -6.29
N ALA A 40 -2.37 -6.28 -6.50
CA ALA A 40 -1.95 -6.70 -7.84
C ALA A 40 -3.13 -7.13 -8.74
N GLU A 41 -4.11 -7.83 -8.17
CA GLU A 41 -5.33 -8.24 -8.88
C GLU A 41 -6.19 -7.03 -9.27
N LEU A 42 -6.37 -6.07 -8.36
CA LEU A 42 -7.14 -4.85 -8.62
C LEU A 42 -6.52 -4.00 -9.73
N GLU A 43 -5.20 -3.77 -9.70
CA GLU A 43 -4.52 -3.01 -10.76
C GLU A 43 -4.63 -3.72 -12.12
N SER A 44 -4.51 -5.05 -12.14
CA SER A 44 -4.68 -5.84 -13.37
C SER A 44 -6.11 -5.73 -13.94
N ASP A 45 -7.12 -5.67 -13.07
CA ASP A 45 -8.50 -5.45 -13.48
C ASP A 45 -8.75 -4.03 -14.01
N LEU A 46 -8.14 -3.01 -13.39
CA LEU A 46 -8.19 -1.63 -13.86
C LEU A 46 -7.53 -1.47 -15.24
N ASP A 47 -6.34 -2.04 -15.44
CA ASP A 47 -5.64 -2.10 -16.73
C ASP A 47 -6.50 -2.77 -17.81
N ARG A 48 -7.22 -3.84 -17.45
CA ARG A 48 -8.11 -4.57 -18.37
C ARG A 48 -9.31 -3.72 -18.80
N ILE A 49 -9.86 -2.92 -17.90
CA ILE A 49 -10.95 -1.98 -18.22
C ILE A 49 -10.43 -0.86 -19.12
N GLU A 50 -9.25 -0.30 -18.83
CA GLU A 50 -8.63 0.74 -19.65
C GLU A 50 -8.34 0.26 -21.08
N LYS A 51 -7.79 -0.95 -21.24
CA LYS A 51 -7.49 -1.53 -22.57
C LYS A 51 -8.72 -1.89 -23.40
N LYS A 52 -9.90 -1.98 -22.78
CA LYS A 52 -11.18 -2.23 -23.48
C LYS A 52 -11.87 -0.94 -23.96
N ARG A 53 -11.20 0.21 -23.83
CA ARG A 53 -11.65 1.51 -24.32
C ARG A 53 -11.05 1.89 -25.66
#